data_AF-A0A353ZZK4-F1
#
_entry.id   AF-A0A353ZZK4-F1
#
_cell.length_a   1.000
_cell.length_b   1.000
_cell.length_c   1.000
_cell.angle_alpha   90.00
_cell.angle_beta   90.00
_cell.angle_gamma   90.00
#
_symmetry.space_group_name_H-M   'P 1'
#
loop_
_entity.id
_entity.type
_entity.pdbx_description
1 polymer ?
#
loop_
_entity_poly.entity_id
_entity_poly.type
_entity_poly.pdbx_seq_one_letter_code
_entity_poly.pdbx_strand_id
1 'polypeptide(L)'
;MGTCATFNTKYLCCHVHVLRSVHNCPFECSYCFLQNYLTDGSTKIVDDAHTLIQEVEQKISKEPWRLFRIGTWELGDSLALEIESGQAAEFVRFFSGLKNAVLELKTKSDCVDSLLSLDHKGKTVVSWSLNTDSVIKTDEHRTAPLKNRLRAMQRVFRAGYLIGLHFD
;
A
#
# COMPACT_ATOMS: atom_id res chain seq x y z
N MET A 1 6.67 16.13 -5.50
CA MET A 1 6.64 14.68 -5.76
C MET A 1 7.58 14.37 -6.91
N GLY A 2 8.80 13.93 -6.63
CA GLY A 2 9.61 13.25 -7.65
C GLY A 2 8.95 11.92 -7.97
N THR A 3 8.97 11.49 -9.23
CA THR A 3 8.41 10.20 -9.65
C THR A 3 9.34 9.04 -9.29
N CYS A 4 10.65 9.28 -9.10
CA CYS A 4 11.64 8.23 -8.87
C CYS A 4 12.79 8.63 -7.94
N ALA A 5 13.22 7.71 -7.07
CA ALA A 5 14.38 7.87 -6.17
C ALA A 5 15.68 7.39 -6.82
N THR A 6 16.09 7.97 -7.96
CA THR A 6 17.35 7.58 -8.63
C THR A 6 18.01 8.72 -9.39
N PHE A 7 19.34 8.68 -9.45
CA PHE A 7 20.16 9.57 -10.30
C PHE A 7 20.46 8.97 -11.67
N ASN A 8 20.07 7.71 -11.91
CA ASN A 8 20.35 7.02 -13.17
C ASN A 8 19.33 7.43 -14.24
N THR A 9 19.80 8.09 -15.29
CA THR A 9 18.98 8.55 -16.43
C THR A 9 18.37 7.43 -17.27
N LYS A 10 18.89 6.19 -17.14
CA LYS A 10 18.34 4.99 -17.78
C LYS A 10 17.31 4.26 -16.92
N TYR A 11 17.05 4.73 -15.69
CA TYR A 11 16.09 4.07 -14.81
C TYR A 11 14.67 4.27 -15.34
N LEU A 12 13.98 3.15 -15.57
CA LEU A 12 12.56 3.16 -15.91
C LEU A 12 11.74 3.27 -14.64
N CYS A 13 11.19 4.46 -14.42
CA CYS A 13 10.36 4.73 -13.26
C CYS A 13 9.01 3.99 -13.33
N CYS A 14 8.62 3.38 -12.22
CA CYS A 14 7.30 2.75 -12.06
C CYS A 14 6.12 3.75 -12.06
N HIS A 15 6.43 5.05 -11.94
CA HIS A 15 5.49 6.17 -11.88
C HIS A 15 4.41 6.05 -10.80
N VAL A 16 4.70 5.31 -9.73
CA VAL A 16 3.83 5.27 -8.54
C VAL A 16 4.06 6.54 -7.73
N HIS A 17 2.97 7.21 -7.38
CA HIS A 17 2.97 8.34 -6.47
C HIS A 17 2.76 7.86 -5.05
N VAL A 18 3.62 8.27 -4.14
CA VAL A 18 3.52 7.89 -2.73
C VAL A 18 2.62 8.88 -2.01
N LEU A 19 1.48 8.39 -1.51
CA LEU A 19 0.63 9.11 -0.57
C LEU A 19 1.12 8.80 0.85
N ARG A 20 1.54 9.82 1.57
CA ARG A 20 2.19 9.69 2.88
C ARG A 20 1.16 9.57 4.00
N SER A 21 0.35 8.51 3.95
CA SER A 21 -0.69 8.23 4.96
C SER A 21 -0.13 7.64 6.26
N VAL A 22 0.97 6.90 6.16
CA VAL A 22 1.63 6.26 7.30
C VAL A 22 3.13 6.49 7.26
N HIS A 23 3.75 6.41 8.43
CA HIS A 23 5.19 6.46 8.63
C HIS A 23 5.60 5.28 9.51
N ASN A 24 6.58 4.51 9.03
CA ASN A 24 6.99 3.23 9.60
C ASN A 24 5.85 2.18 9.60
N CYS A 25 6.11 0.98 10.13
CA CYS A 25 5.15 -0.12 10.10
C CYS A 25 5.22 -0.95 11.40
N PRO A 26 4.19 -1.77 11.70
CA PRO A 26 4.16 -2.59 12.92
C PRO A 26 5.05 -3.84 12.86
N PHE A 27 5.83 -4.00 11.78
CA PHE A 27 6.66 -5.18 11.53
C PHE A 27 8.13 -4.92 11.81
N GLU A 28 8.88 -6.01 12.00
CA GLU A 28 10.28 -5.98 12.40
C GLU A 28 11.12 -6.81 11.43
N CYS A 29 10.97 -6.53 10.13
CA CYS A 29 11.75 -7.26 9.11
C CYS A 29 13.24 -6.92 9.24
N SER A 30 14.12 -7.91 9.37
CA SER A 30 15.58 -7.72 9.54
C SER A 30 16.22 -6.95 8.37
N TYR A 31 15.66 -7.12 7.17
CA TYR A 31 16.12 -6.49 5.93
C TYR A 31 15.34 -5.22 5.57
N CYS A 32 14.55 -4.68 6.49
CA CYS A 32 13.68 -3.54 6.21
C CYS A 32 14.51 -2.28 5.88
N PHE A 33 14.43 -1.82 4.63
CA PHE A 33 15.14 -0.61 4.19
C PHE A 33 14.69 0.66 4.95
N LEU A 34 13.47 0.68 5.49
CA LEU A 34 12.95 1.81 6.27
C LEU A 34 13.77 2.08 7.53
N GLN A 35 14.45 1.07 8.09
CA GLN A 35 15.32 1.27 9.26
C GLN A 35 16.53 2.18 8.96
N ASN A 36 16.98 2.21 7.70
CA ASN A 36 18.05 3.10 7.26
C ASN A 36 17.51 4.41 6.67
N TYR A 37 16.25 4.43 6.24
CA TYR A 37 15.63 5.57 5.55
C TYR A 37 14.91 6.52 6.52
N LEU A 38 14.19 5.99 7.51
CA LEU A 38 13.46 6.77 8.50
C LEU A 38 14.36 7.01 9.71
N THR A 39 14.41 8.26 10.16
CA THR A 39 15.29 8.69 11.26
C THR A 39 14.66 8.51 12.63
N ASP A 40 13.34 8.37 12.70
CA ASP A 40 12.62 8.08 13.94
C ASP A 40 11.94 6.71 13.81
N GLY A 41 12.16 5.83 14.80
CA GLY A 41 11.62 4.47 14.79
C GLY A 41 10.13 4.41 15.16
N SER A 42 9.42 5.55 15.20
CA SER A 42 8.05 5.59 15.68
C SER A 42 7.06 5.33 14.55
N THR A 43 6.02 4.54 14.82
CA THR A 43 4.92 4.35 13.86
C THR A 43 3.93 5.50 14.00
N LYS A 44 3.63 6.18 12.88
CA LYS A 44 2.68 7.30 12.84
C LYS A 44 1.66 7.08 11.75
N ILE A 45 0.44 7.51 12.02
CA ILE A 45 -0.68 7.51 11.09
C ILE A 45 -1.14 8.96 10.98
N VAL A 46 -1.31 9.46 9.75
CA VAL A 46 -1.94 10.77 9.53
C VAL A 46 -3.42 10.62 9.86
N ASP A 47 -3.91 11.31 10.89
CA ASP A 47 -5.30 11.20 11.37
C ASP A 47 -6.33 11.68 10.35
N ASP A 48 -6.06 12.78 9.65
CA ASP A 48 -6.99 13.38 8.70
C ASP A 48 -6.89 12.77 7.28
N ALA A 49 -7.68 11.71 7.06
CA ALA A 49 -7.83 11.08 5.75
C ALA A 49 -8.42 12.02 4.68
N HIS A 50 -9.21 13.02 5.07
CA HIS A 50 -9.81 13.96 4.13
C HIS A 50 -8.74 14.87 3.50
N THR A 51 -7.79 15.36 4.30
CA THR A 51 -6.64 16.12 3.77
C THR A 51 -5.83 15.30 2.76
N LEU A 52 -5.60 14.00 3.03
CA LEU A 52 -4.90 13.11 2.09
C LEU A 52 -5.68 12.92 0.79
N ILE A 53 -7.01 12.78 0.87
CA ILE A 53 -7.89 12.70 -0.30
C ILE A 53 -7.81 13.98 -1.13
N GLN A 54 -7.85 15.16 -0.50
CA GLN A 54 -7.71 16.44 -1.19
C GLN A 54 -6.36 16.57 -1.91
N GLU A 55 -5.26 16.09 -1.31
CA GLU A 55 -3.94 16.04 -1.97
C GLU A 55 -4.00 15.24 -3.27
N VAL A 56 -4.68 14.08 -3.24
CA VAL A 56 -4.89 13.25 -4.42
C VAL A 56 -5.73 13.99 -5.47
N GLU A 57 -6.89 14.55 -5.10
CA GLU A 57 -7.77 15.28 -6.02
C GLU A 57 -7.06 16.44 -6.71
N GLN A 58 -6.34 17.25 -5.95
CA GLN A 58 -5.57 18.38 -6.46
C GLN A 58 -4.46 17.94 -7.42
N LYS A 59 -3.87 16.76 -7.20
CA LYS A 59 -2.83 16.23 -8.08
C LYS A 59 -3.42 15.71 -9.39
N ILE A 60 -4.46 14.88 -9.33
CA ILE A 60 -4.99 14.19 -10.51
C ILE A 60 -5.79 15.14 -11.43
N SER A 61 -6.41 16.18 -10.86
CA SER A 61 -7.20 17.18 -11.61
C SER A 61 -6.34 18.05 -12.54
N LYS A 62 -5.04 18.19 -12.24
CA LYS A 62 -4.09 18.95 -13.09
C LYS A 62 -3.70 18.22 -14.37
N GLU A 63 -3.85 16.89 -14.42
CA GLU A 63 -3.46 16.07 -15.57
C GLU A 63 -4.56 15.01 -15.85
N PRO A 64 -5.80 15.40 -16.24
CA PRO A 64 -6.93 14.48 -16.38
C PRO A 64 -6.73 13.40 -17.46
N TRP A 65 -5.82 13.61 -18.41
CA TRP A 65 -5.46 12.63 -19.45
C TRP A 65 -4.49 11.55 -18.96
N ARG A 66 -3.90 11.72 -17.77
CA ARG A 66 -2.87 10.82 -17.23
C ARG A 66 -3.50 9.85 -16.24
N LEU A 67 -3.13 8.57 -16.35
CA LEU A 67 -3.41 7.57 -15.32
C LEU A 67 -2.40 7.71 -14.17
N PHE A 68 -2.92 7.88 -12.96
CA PHE A 68 -2.14 7.92 -11.73
C PHE A 68 -2.21 6.58 -11.00
N ARG A 69 -1.05 6.09 -10.56
CA ARG A 69 -0.94 4.97 -9.63
C ARG A 69 -0.52 5.56 -8.30
N ILE A 70 -1.30 5.36 -7.25
CA ILE A 70 -1.07 6.00 -5.95
C ILE A 70 -0.90 4.91 -4.90
N GLY A 71 0.28 4.81 -4.30
CA GLY A 71 0.62 3.82 -3.30
C GLY A 71 0.69 4.42 -1.90
N THR A 72 0.20 3.68 -0.91
CA THR A 72 0.27 4.03 0.51
C THR A 72 1.24 3.12 1.28
N TRP A 73 2.19 2.51 0.58
CA TRP A 73 3.03 1.41 1.11
C TRP A 73 4.54 1.71 1.15
N GLU A 74 4.99 2.79 0.52
CA GLU A 74 6.44 3.07 0.39
C GLU A 74 7.09 3.39 1.74
N LEU A 75 6.40 4.13 2.61
CA LEU A 75 6.93 4.62 3.89
C LEU A 75 6.39 3.86 5.11
N GLY A 76 5.70 2.75 4.89
CA GLY A 76 5.05 1.95 5.92
C GLY A 76 4.04 0.98 5.33
N ASP A 77 3.43 0.13 6.15
CA ASP A 77 2.39 -0.81 5.70
C ASP A 77 1.03 -0.30 6.17
N SER A 78 0.38 0.54 5.36
CA SER A 78 -0.90 1.16 5.72
C SER A 78 -2.02 0.14 5.91
N LEU A 79 -2.02 -0.96 5.15
CA LEU A 79 -3.05 -1.98 5.29
C LEU A 79 -2.86 -2.82 6.56
N ALA A 80 -1.63 -3.00 7.04
CA ALA A 80 -1.38 -3.59 8.35
C ALA A 80 -1.87 -2.72 9.52
N LEU A 81 -2.08 -1.42 9.29
CA LEU A 81 -2.59 -0.44 10.26
C LEU A 81 -4.06 -0.08 10.02
N GLU A 82 -4.77 -0.89 9.23
CA GLU A 82 -6.16 -0.60 8.84
C GLU A 82 -7.13 -0.71 10.02
N ILE A 83 -6.86 -1.58 10.99
CA ILE A 83 -7.72 -1.75 12.17
C ILE A 83 -7.74 -0.47 13.01
N GLU A 84 -6.59 0.20 13.12
CA GLU A 84 -6.42 1.44 13.87
C GLU A 84 -6.82 2.67 13.07
N SER A 85 -6.55 2.68 11.75
CA SER A 85 -6.71 3.88 10.92
C SER A 85 -8.03 3.94 10.16
N GLY A 86 -8.58 2.81 9.71
CA GLY A 86 -9.73 2.75 8.80
C GLY A 86 -9.50 3.36 7.40
N GLN A 87 -8.28 3.78 7.09
CA GLN A 87 -7.98 4.60 5.92
C GLN A 87 -8.04 3.84 4.61
N ALA A 88 -7.66 2.56 4.59
CA ALA A 88 -7.69 1.78 3.37
C ALA A 88 -9.13 1.66 2.86
N ALA A 89 -10.11 1.43 3.74
CA ALA A 89 -11.52 1.40 3.36
C ALA A 89 -12.01 2.76 2.82
N GLU A 90 -11.60 3.87 3.42
CA GLU A 90 -11.95 5.22 2.93
C GLU A 90 -11.33 5.50 1.56
N PHE A 91 -10.04 5.21 1.38
CA PHE A 91 -9.37 5.38 0.11
C PHE A 91 -9.97 4.48 -0.96
N VAL A 92 -10.30 3.22 -0.68
CA VAL A 92 -10.97 2.36 -1.67
C VAL A 92 -12.28 2.99 -2.15
N ARG A 93 -13.12 3.51 -1.24
CA ARG A 93 -14.38 4.16 -1.61
C ARG A 93 -14.14 5.42 -2.44
N PHE A 94 -13.17 6.23 -2.07
CA PHE A 94 -12.83 7.45 -2.81
C PHE A 94 -12.30 7.13 -4.22
N PHE A 95 -11.34 6.21 -4.33
CA PHE A 95 -10.74 5.84 -5.61
C PHE A 95 -11.71 5.15 -6.57
N SER A 96 -12.74 4.46 -6.07
CA SER A 96 -13.77 3.82 -6.92
C SER A 96 -14.54 4.84 -7.77
N GLY A 97 -14.61 6.11 -7.34
CA GLY A 97 -15.20 7.22 -8.09
C GLY A 97 -14.28 7.87 -9.13
N LEU A 98 -12.97 7.56 -9.11
CA LEU A 98 -11.98 8.27 -9.92
C LEU A 98 -11.83 7.67 -11.32
N LYS A 99 -11.80 8.55 -12.33
CA LYS A 99 -11.64 8.14 -13.73
C LYS A 99 -10.18 7.81 -14.06
N ASN A 100 -9.23 8.58 -13.54
CA ASN A 100 -7.83 8.58 -13.94
C ASN A 100 -6.84 8.23 -12.81
N ALA A 101 -7.28 7.54 -11.76
CA ALA A 101 -6.41 7.07 -10.68
C ALA A 101 -6.72 5.64 -10.25
N VAL A 102 -5.70 4.93 -9.76
CA VAL A 102 -5.78 3.60 -9.16
C VAL A 102 -5.01 3.62 -7.84
N LEU A 103 -5.63 3.08 -6.79
CA LEU A 103 -5.01 2.87 -5.49
C LEU A 103 -4.21 1.58 -5.49
N GLU A 104 -2.98 1.62 -4.97
CA GLU A 104 -2.14 0.45 -4.73
C GLU A 104 -1.90 0.28 -3.24
N LEU A 105 -2.45 -0.80 -2.69
CA LEU A 105 -2.13 -1.27 -1.36
C LEU A 105 -1.09 -2.37 -1.49
N LYS A 106 -0.09 -2.40 -0.60
CA LYS A 106 0.87 -3.50 -0.50
C LYS A 106 1.06 -3.83 0.96
N THR A 107 1.02 -5.12 1.30
CA THR A 107 1.14 -5.57 2.69
C THR A 107 1.95 -6.85 2.89
N LYS A 108 2.41 -7.06 4.13
CA LYS A 108 2.86 -8.36 4.68
C LYS A 108 1.87 -8.92 5.74
N SER A 109 0.70 -8.30 5.91
CA SER A 109 -0.37 -8.73 6.82
C SER A 109 -1.43 -9.64 6.14
N ASP A 110 -2.40 -10.09 6.94
CA ASP A 110 -3.67 -10.66 6.51
C ASP A 110 -4.89 -9.77 6.85
N CYS A 111 -4.65 -8.49 7.17
CA CYS A 111 -5.66 -7.51 7.60
C CYS A 111 -6.47 -6.97 6.39
N VAL A 112 -7.39 -7.78 5.86
CA VAL A 112 -8.17 -7.43 4.66
C VAL A 112 -9.67 -7.26 4.89
N ASP A 113 -10.15 -7.49 6.11
CA ASP A 113 -11.57 -7.66 6.40
C ASP A 113 -12.42 -6.45 6.02
N SER A 114 -11.90 -5.24 6.27
CA SER A 114 -12.58 -3.98 5.94
C SER A 114 -12.77 -3.77 4.43
N LEU A 115 -11.99 -4.47 3.60
CA LEU A 115 -12.03 -4.33 2.14
C LEU A 115 -13.11 -5.20 1.50
N LEU A 116 -13.46 -6.34 2.11
CA LEU A 116 -14.17 -7.44 1.43
C LEU A 116 -15.59 -7.09 0.97
N SER A 117 -16.22 -6.09 1.58
CA SER A 117 -17.60 -5.67 1.25
C SER A 117 -17.65 -4.37 0.45
N LEU A 118 -16.53 -3.80 0.03
CA LEU A 118 -16.49 -2.49 -0.64
C LEU A 118 -16.69 -2.61 -2.15
N ASP A 119 -17.48 -1.70 -2.72
CA ASP A 119 -17.57 -1.54 -4.18
C ASP A 119 -16.36 -0.75 -4.70
N HIS A 120 -15.27 -1.47 -4.96
CA HIS A 120 -13.99 -0.90 -5.38
C HIS A 120 -13.91 -0.57 -6.89
N LYS A 121 -14.90 -0.98 -7.70
CA LYS A 121 -15.01 -0.71 -9.15
C LYS A 121 -13.73 -0.96 -9.97
N GLY A 122 -12.91 -1.91 -9.54
CA GLY A 122 -11.61 -2.22 -10.19
C GLY A 122 -10.56 -1.11 -10.07
N LYS A 123 -10.73 -0.13 -9.17
CA LYS A 123 -9.82 1.02 -8.97
C LYS A 123 -8.83 0.83 -7.82
N THR A 124 -8.67 -0.40 -7.36
CA THR A 124 -7.72 -0.75 -6.32
C THR A 124 -7.02 -2.06 -6.67
N VAL A 125 -5.70 -2.06 -6.54
CA VAL A 125 -4.85 -3.25 -6.55
C VAL A 125 -4.41 -3.51 -5.12
N VAL A 126 -4.59 -4.74 -4.64
CA VAL A 126 -4.09 -5.19 -3.35
C VAL A 126 -2.95 -6.16 -3.58
N SER A 127 -1.79 -5.84 -3.01
CA SER A 127 -0.55 -6.55 -3.29
C SER A 127 0.05 -7.16 -2.03
N TRP A 128 0.76 -8.27 -2.18
CA TRP A 128 1.50 -8.91 -1.09
C TRP A 128 2.97 -9.02 -1.40
N SER A 129 3.79 -8.81 -0.37
CA SER A 129 5.16 -9.29 -0.38
C SER A 129 5.18 -10.77 0.01
N LEU A 130 5.89 -11.57 -0.77
CA LEU A 130 6.00 -13.02 -0.59
C LEU A 130 7.46 -13.43 -0.57
N ASN A 131 7.75 -14.33 0.35
CA ASN A 131 9.04 -14.96 0.45
C ASN A 131 8.87 -16.45 0.84
N THR A 132 9.98 -17.18 0.88
CA THR A 132 9.98 -18.56 1.35
C THR A 132 9.64 -18.63 2.83
N ASP A 133 9.08 -19.75 3.29
CA ASP A 133 8.80 -19.98 4.71
C ASP A 133 10.06 -19.84 5.59
N SER A 134 11.25 -20.11 5.05
CA SER A 134 12.51 -19.93 5.77
C SER A 134 12.74 -18.46 6.07
N VAL A 135 12.72 -17.60 5.05
CA VAL A 135 12.95 -16.15 5.18
C VAL A 135 11.88 -15.51 6.06
N ILE A 136 10.61 -15.89 5.88
CA ILE A 136 9.52 -15.32 6.70
C ILE A 136 9.75 -15.61 8.20
N LYS A 137 10.23 -16.82 8.53
CA LYS A 137 10.50 -17.22 9.92
C LYS A 137 11.73 -16.55 10.52
N THR A 138 12.80 -16.42 9.73
CA THR A 138 14.08 -15.90 10.23
C THR A 138 14.15 -14.38 10.22
N ASP A 139 13.48 -13.74 9.26
CA ASP A 139 13.72 -12.34 8.93
C ASP A 139 12.46 -11.47 8.96
N GLU A 140 11.25 -12.00 8.73
CA GLU A 140 10.01 -11.19 8.65
C GLU A 140 9.21 -11.20 9.96
N HIS A 141 9.83 -10.75 11.05
CA HIS A 141 9.19 -10.76 12.37
C HIS A 141 7.90 -9.92 12.42
N ARG A 142 6.92 -10.43 13.17
CA ARG A 142 5.58 -9.85 13.40
C ARG A 142 4.70 -9.70 12.14
N THR A 143 5.12 -10.26 11.01
CA THR A 143 4.30 -10.33 9.80
C THR A 143 3.36 -11.55 9.81
N ALA A 144 2.39 -11.58 8.90
CA ALA A 144 1.56 -12.78 8.73
C ALA A 144 2.38 -13.92 8.09
N PRO A 145 2.21 -15.18 8.53
CA PRO A 145 2.80 -16.33 7.84
C PRO A 145 2.33 -16.44 6.38
N LEU A 146 3.12 -17.07 5.51
CA LEU A 146 2.81 -17.22 4.08
C LEU A 146 1.39 -17.76 3.84
N LYS A 147 0.99 -18.80 4.58
CA LYS A 147 -0.35 -19.40 4.49
C LYS A 147 -1.48 -18.40 4.76
N ASN A 148 -1.27 -17.47 5.71
CA ASN A 148 -2.26 -16.44 6.02
C ASN A 148 -2.32 -15.37 4.94
N ARG A 149 -1.17 -14.94 4.41
CA ARG A 149 -1.12 -14.04 3.24
C ARG A 149 -1.89 -14.63 2.06
N LEU A 150 -1.67 -15.90 1.74
CA LEU A 150 -2.38 -16.62 0.65
C LEU A 150 -3.89 -16.73 0.89
N ARG A 151 -4.33 -16.94 2.14
CA ARG A 151 -5.75 -16.92 2.49
C ARG A 151 -6.35 -15.52 2.33
N ALA A 152 -5.66 -14.48 2.78
CA ALA A 152 -6.10 -13.10 2.60
C ALA A 152 -6.22 -12.73 1.11
N MET A 153 -5.21 -13.07 0.31
CA MET A 153 -5.23 -12.95 -1.16
C MET A 153 -6.46 -13.64 -1.78
N GLN A 154 -6.76 -14.88 -1.36
CA GLN A 154 -7.91 -15.59 -1.88
C GLN A 154 -9.23 -14.87 -1.52
N ARG A 155 -9.34 -14.29 -0.33
CA ARG A 155 -10.53 -13.56 0.11
C ARG A 155 -10.73 -12.28 -0.70
N VAL A 156 -9.69 -11.46 -0.88
CA VAL A 156 -9.81 -10.24 -1.70
C VAL A 156 -10.02 -10.53 -3.18
N PHE A 157 -9.42 -11.61 -3.71
CA PHE A 157 -9.65 -12.05 -5.09
C PHE A 157 -11.12 -12.43 -5.30
N ARG A 158 -11.72 -13.17 -4.36
CA ARG A 158 -13.15 -13.50 -4.39
C ARG A 158 -14.05 -12.26 -4.26
N ALA A 159 -13.57 -11.21 -3.58
CA ALA A 159 -14.26 -9.93 -3.51
C ALA A 159 -14.12 -9.08 -4.79
N GLY A 160 -13.32 -9.51 -5.78
CA GLY A 160 -13.19 -8.87 -7.08
C GLY A 160 -11.95 -7.99 -7.25
N TYR A 161 -11.09 -7.86 -6.24
CA TYR A 161 -9.89 -7.03 -6.31
C TYR A 161 -8.85 -7.58 -7.28
N LEU A 162 -8.11 -6.66 -7.92
CA LEU A 162 -6.87 -7.00 -8.62
C LEU A 162 -5.77 -7.33 -7.60
N ILE A 163 -4.96 -8.34 -7.91
CA ILE A 163 -3.90 -8.83 -7.02
C ILE A 163 -2.52 -8.54 -7.60
N GLY A 164 -1.62 -8.00 -6.77
CA GLY A 164 -0.20 -7.90 -7.07
C GLY A 164 0.65 -8.82 -6.19
N LEU A 165 1.72 -9.38 -6.77
CA LEU A 165 2.67 -10.21 -6.04
C LEU A 165 4.06 -9.58 -6.15
N HIS A 166 4.71 -9.42 -5.00
CA HIS A 166 6.07 -8.92 -4.90
C HIS A 166 6.92 -10.00 -4.25
N PHE A 167 8.02 -10.38 -4.90
CA PHE A 167 8.98 -11.33 -4.36
C PHE A 167 10.16 -10.53 -3.81
N ASP A 168 9.99 -10.00 -2.59
CA ASP A 168 10.93 -9.09 -1.90
C ASP A 168 11.05 -9.38 -0.40
#